data_AF-A0A258B3J0-F1
#
_entry.id   AF-A0A258B3J0-F1
#
_cell.length_a   1.000
_cell.length_b   1.000
_cell.length_c   1.000
_cell.angle_alpha   90.00
_cell.angle_beta   90.00
_cell.angle_gamma   90.00
#
_symmetry.space_group_name_H-M   'P 1'
#
loop_
_entity.id
_entity.type
_entity.pdbx_description
1 polymer ?
#
loop_
_entity_poly.entity_id
_entity_poly.type
_entity_poly.pdbx_seq_one_letter_code
_entity_poly.pdbx_strand_id
1 'polypeptide(L)'
;MTDTPTDTPLESQLPAHILAKADFQHGEYAWRVKDIPEVIKVVADAGYLNLGGQLQIRIPGCVGECDWVDADPASLVPPDLPWEVRVRMAAELSHQEMKELQAHFDFDKTLREAFPSHIEPYLASGGKIEDATWFVWYVMDEAGDAEHQASLTEE
;
A
#
# COMPACT_ATOMS: atom_id res chain seq x y z
N MET A 1 18.97 25.04 -8.63
CA MET A 1 18.36 23.70 -8.54
C MET A 1 18.71 23.19 -7.17
N THR A 2 17.82 23.38 -6.20
CA THR A 2 17.95 22.78 -4.88
C THR A 2 17.50 21.33 -5.05
N ASP A 3 18.44 20.40 -5.00
CA ASP A 3 18.12 19.00 -4.68
C ASP A 3 17.53 19.03 -3.27
N THR A 4 16.21 19.08 -3.20
CA THR A 4 15.49 18.66 -2.00
C THR A 4 15.90 17.21 -1.77
N PRO A 5 16.30 16.80 -0.55
CA PRO A 5 16.47 15.38 -0.27
C PRO A 5 15.19 14.71 -0.74
N THR A 6 15.31 13.72 -1.61
CA THR A 6 14.19 12.81 -1.86
C THR A 6 14.03 12.11 -0.52
N ASP A 7 13.08 12.59 0.31
CA ASP A 7 12.78 11.93 1.57
C ASP A 7 12.51 10.48 1.22
N THR A 8 13.39 9.61 1.74
CA THR A 8 13.33 8.22 1.33
C THR A 8 12.07 7.66 1.98
N PRO A 9 11.15 7.04 1.21
CA PRO A 9 9.92 6.51 1.75
C PRO A 9 10.20 5.62 2.96
N LEU A 10 9.40 5.71 4.02
CA LEU A 10 9.60 4.94 5.26
C LEU A 10 9.62 3.43 4.98
N GLU A 11 8.89 3.00 3.96
CA GLU A 11 8.85 1.62 3.47
C GLU A 11 10.25 1.11 3.09
N SER A 12 11.18 1.98 2.67
CA SER A 12 12.57 1.61 2.37
C SER A 12 13.34 1.07 3.58
N GLN A 13 12.84 1.30 4.80
CA GLN A 13 13.40 0.79 6.04
C GLN A 13 12.89 -0.61 6.41
N LEU A 14 11.95 -1.17 5.63
CA LEU A 14 11.43 -2.51 5.86
C LEU A 14 12.51 -3.58 5.64
N PRO A 15 12.39 -4.75 6.28
CA PRO A 15 13.34 -5.85 6.11
C PRO A 15 13.56 -6.23 4.64
N ALA A 16 14.83 -6.50 4.30
CA ALA A 16 15.26 -6.78 2.92
C ALA A 16 14.48 -7.90 2.22
N HIS A 17 14.00 -8.91 2.96
CA HIS A 17 13.22 -10.01 2.38
C HIS A 17 11.82 -9.57 1.90
N ILE A 18 11.22 -8.54 2.51
CA ILE A 18 9.98 -7.93 2.04
C ILE A 18 10.26 -6.96 0.91
N LEU A 19 11.31 -6.16 1.01
CA LEU A 19 11.71 -5.25 -0.07
C LEU A 19 12.07 -5.99 -1.36
N ALA A 20 12.64 -7.19 -1.28
CA ALA A 20 12.94 -8.03 -2.43
C ALA A 20 11.70 -8.51 -3.21
N LYS A 21 10.51 -8.42 -2.61
CA LYS A 21 9.22 -8.74 -3.24
C LYS A 21 8.53 -7.50 -3.82
N ALA A 22 9.02 -6.32 -3.47
CA ALA A 22 8.40 -5.07 -3.86
C ALA A 22 8.80 -4.67 -5.27
N ASP A 23 7.93 -3.91 -5.92
CA ASP A 23 8.25 -3.10 -7.07
C ASP A 23 8.30 -1.63 -6.63
N PHE A 24 9.40 -0.95 -6.93
CA PHE A 24 9.60 0.47 -6.58
C PHE A 24 9.56 1.32 -7.85
N GLN A 25 8.50 2.11 -8.00
CA GLN A 25 8.29 2.99 -9.13
C GLN A 25 7.64 4.29 -8.64
N HIS A 26 8.01 5.42 -9.26
CA HIS A 26 7.44 6.74 -8.96
C HIS A 26 7.50 7.18 -7.48
N GLY A 27 8.43 6.62 -6.69
CA GLY A 27 8.56 6.94 -5.26
C GLY A 27 7.77 6.01 -4.33
N GLU A 28 7.10 4.98 -4.87
CA GLU A 28 6.21 4.11 -4.11
C GLU A 28 6.62 2.64 -4.16
N TYR A 29 6.56 1.99 -3.00
CA TYR A 29 6.66 0.54 -2.90
C TYR A 29 5.29 -0.11 -3.03
N ALA A 30 5.15 -1.01 -4.00
CA ALA A 30 4.00 -1.88 -4.09
C ALA A 30 4.41 -3.34 -4.05
N TRP A 31 3.49 -4.17 -3.57
CA TRP A 31 3.66 -5.62 -3.55
C TRP A 31 2.55 -6.28 -4.33
N ARG A 32 2.75 -7.55 -4.69
CA ARG A 32 1.64 -8.35 -5.18
C ARG A 32 0.58 -8.42 -4.10
N VAL A 33 -0.68 -8.37 -4.49
CA VAL A 33 -1.83 -8.48 -3.58
C VAL A 33 -1.71 -9.70 -2.63
N LYS A 34 -1.20 -10.83 -3.14
CA LYS A 34 -0.99 -12.06 -2.35
C LYS A 34 0.07 -11.92 -1.25
N ASP A 35 1.00 -10.98 -1.40
CA ASP A 35 2.12 -10.76 -0.47
C ASP A 35 1.79 -9.69 0.59
N ILE A 36 0.74 -8.89 0.38
CA ILE A 36 0.29 -7.83 1.34
C ILE A 36 0.05 -8.36 2.75
N PRO A 37 -0.55 -9.53 3.00
CA PRO A 37 -0.66 -10.06 4.35
C PRO A 37 0.69 -10.23 5.06
N GLU A 38 1.75 -10.59 4.33
CA GLU A 38 3.09 -10.69 4.91
C GLU A 38 3.70 -9.30 5.16
N VAL A 39 3.47 -8.35 4.25
CA VAL A 39 3.88 -6.94 4.40
C VAL A 39 3.28 -6.37 5.69
N ILE A 40 1.96 -6.46 5.87
CA ILE A 40 1.25 -5.96 7.06
C ILE A 40 1.88 -6.46 8.35
N LYS A 41 2.17 -7.77 8.39
CA LYS A 41 2.79 -8.42 9.54
C LYS A 41 4.19 -7.87 9.80
N VAL A 42 5.01 -7.76 8.77
CA VAL A 42 6.40 -7.31 8.90
C VAL A 42 6.49 -5.82 9.26
N VAL A 43 5.58 -4.99 8.73
CA VAL A 43 5.44 -3.58 9.12
C VAL A 43 5.19 -3.47 10.62
N ALA A 44 4.24 -4.26 11.15
CA ALA A 44 3.92 -4.26 12.58
C ALA A 44 5.07 -4.80 13.44
N ASP A 45 5.73 -5.89 13.01
CA ASP A 45 6.91 -6.44 13.69
C ASP A 45 8.08 -5.43 13.74
N ALA A 46 8.17 -4.55 12.74
CA ALA A 46 9.17 -3.49 12.67
C ALA A 46 8.79 -2.23 13.49
N GLY A 47 7.61 -2.21 14.10
CA GLY A 47 7.14 -1.10 14.94
C GLY A 47 6.57 0.08 14.16
N TYR A 48 6.23 -0.10 12.88
CA TYR A 48 5.57 0.91 12.06
C TYR A 48 4.06 0.71 12.05
N LEU A 49 3.31 1.81 11.93
CA LEU A 49 1.88 1.80 11.72
C LEU A 49 1.58 1.43 10.27
N ASN A 50 0.66 0.49 10.07
CA ASN A 50 0.11 0.19 8.76
C ASN A 50 -0.90 1.29 8.39
N LEU A 51 -0.54 2.19 7.47
CA LEU A 51 -1.46 3.26 7.05
C LEU A 51 -2.57 2.70 6.18
N GLY A 52 -2.24 1.80 5.26
CA GLY A 52 -3.14 1.33 4.22
C GLY A 52 -2.54 1.50 2.84
N GLY A 53 -3.38 1.59 1.81
CA GLY A 53 -2.92 1.79 0.44
C GLY A 53 -3.99 1.43 -0.58
N GLN A 54 -3.58 1.30 -1.84
CA GLN A 54 -4.50 1.24 -2.97
C GLN A 54 -4.10 0.17 -4.00
N LEU A 55 -5.08 -0.37 -4.70
CA LEU A 55 -4.86 -1.25 -5.84
C LEU A 55 -4.20 -0.45 -6.98
N GLN A 56 -3.17 -1.03 -7.58
CA GLN A 56 -2.49 -0.47 -8.74
C GLN A 56 -2.35 -1.50 -9.87
N ILE A 57 -2.48 -1.04 -11.11
CA ILE A 57 -1.87 -1.71 -12.26
C ILE A 57 -0.40 -1.34 -12.30
N ARG A 58 0.49 -2.33 -12.46
CA ARG A 58 1.89 -2.06 -12.84
C ARG A 58 2.34 -3.03 -13.92
N ILE A 59 2.53 -2.48 -15.11
CA ILE A 59 3.03 -3.17 -16.30
C ILE A 59 4.05 -2.27 -17.02
N PRO A 60 4.83 -2.79 -17.98
CA PRO A 60 5.76 -1.95 -18.74
C PRO A 60 5.06 -0.76 -19.38
N GLY A 61 5.46 0.46 -19.00
CA GLY A 61 4.92 1.71 -19.53
C GLY A 61 3.59 2.18 -18.92
N CYS A 62 3.06 1.49 -17.90
CA CYS A 62 1.84 1.91 -17.21
C CYS A 62 1.90 1.54 -15.72
N VAL A 63 1.87 2.58 -14.89
CA VAL A 63 1.51 2.50 -13.46
C VAL A 63 0.25 3.36 -13.30
N GLY A 64 -0.78 2.81 -12.66
CA GLY A 64 -2.04 3.51 -12.46
C GLY A 64 -2.79 2.98 -11.26
N GLU A 65 -3.57 3.84 -10.62
CA GLU A 65 -4.26 3.54 -9.37
C GLU A 65 -5.76 3.35 -9.58
N CYS A 66 -6.36 2.45 -8.81
CA CYS A 66 -7.81 2.37 -8.64
C CYS A 66 -8.14 2.98 -7.27
N ASP A 67 -8.40 4.29 -7.24
CA ASP A 67 -8.67 5.07 -6.02
C ASP A 67 -9.92 4.61 -5.25
N TRP A 68 -10.81 3.83 -5.87
CA TRP A 68 -11.98 3.21 -5.23
C TRP A 68 -11.72 1.80 -4.65
N VAL A 69 -10.51 1.27 -4.79
CA VAL A 69 -10.09 0.00 -4.17
C VAL A 69 -8.91 0.28 -3.25
N ASP A 70 -9.24 0.80 -2.07
CA ASP A 70 -8.30 1.25 -1.07
C ASP A 70 -8.56 0.59 0.29
N ALA A 71 -7.52 0.62 1.13
CA ALA A 71 -7.55 0.27 2.53
C ALA A 71 -7.03 1.47 3.32
N ASP A 72 -7.70 1.83 4.41
CA ASP A 72 -7.29 2.91 5.32
C ASP A 72 -7.54 2.49 6.78
N PRO A 73 -6.90 1.40 7.24
CA PRO A 73 -7.10 0.87 8.57
C PRO A 73 -6.61 1.83 9.67
N ALA A 74 -5.66 2.71 9.35
CA ALA A 74 -5.12 3.67 10.32
C ALA A 74 -6.16 4.72 10.73
N SER A 75 -7.06 5.14 9.83
CA SER A 75 -8.16 6.06 10.15
C SER A 75 -9.09 5.57 11.27
N LEU A 76 -9.14 4.25 11.48
CA LEU A 76 -9.98 3.61 12.49
C LEU A 76 -9.28 3.43 13.84
N VAL A 77 -7.99 3.74 13.94
CA VAL A 77 -7.19 3.57 15.16
C VAL A 77 -7.24 4.86 16.00
N PRO A 78 -7.71 4.80 17.27
CA PRO A 78 -7.73 5.98 18.13
C PRO A 78 -6.31 6.55 18.37
N PRO A 79 -6.11 7.87 18.19
CA PRO A 79 -4.78 8.47 18.27
C PRO A 79 -4.22 8.58 19.69
N ASP A 80 -5.07 8.47 20.72
CA ASP A 80 -4.70 8.58 22.14
C ASP A 80 -4.17 7.28 22.76
N LEU A 81 -4.16 6.19 21.99
CA LEU A 81 -3.61 4.91 22.41
C LEU A 81 -2.08 4.91 22.38
N PRO A 82 -1.40 4.10 23.25
CA PRO A 82 0.04 3.90 23.15
C PRO A 82 0.47 3.41 21.76
N TRP A 83 1.60 3.89 21.25
CA TRP A 83 2.08 3.60 19.89
C TRP A 83 2.07 2.10 19.54
N GLU A 84 2.63 1.26 20.41
CA GLU A 84 2.66 -0.20 20.24
C GLU A 84 1.27 -0.84 20.13
N VAL A 85 0.25 -0.25 20.80
CA VAL A 85 -1.14 -0.70 20.70
C VAL A 85 -1.73 -0.29 19.36
N ARG A 86 -1.42 0.93 18.89
CA ARG A 86 -1.86 1.44 17.59
C ARG A 86 -1.29 0.62 16.43
N VAL A 87 0.01 0.32 16.46
CA VAL A 87 0.70 -0.56 15.50
C VAL A 87 0.00 -1.93 15.40
N ARG A 88 -0.27 -2.57 16.55
CA ARG A 88 -0.96 -3.86 16.59
C ARG A 88 -2.39 -3.77 16.04
N MET A 89 -3.17 -2.77 16.49
CA MET A 89 -4.56 -2.59 16.05
C MET A 89 -4.65 -2.30 14.55
N ALA A 90 -3.80 -1.42 14.02
CA ALA A 90 -3.75 -1.12 12.59
C ALA A 90 -3.47 -2.38 11.78
N ALA A 91 -2.54 -3.25 12.22
CA ALA A 91 -2.24 -4.51 11.53
C ALA A 91 -3.43 -5.49 11.52
N GLU A 92 -4.16 -5.60 12.64
CA GLU A 92 -5.37 -6.43 12.73
C GLU A 92 -6.48 -5.92 11.79
N LEU A 93 -6.71 -4.60 11.77
CA LEU A 93 -7.66 -3.94 10.88
C LEU A 93 -7.26 -4.07 9.41
N SER A 94 -5.97 -3.87 9.10
CA SER A 94 -5.41 -4.05 7.75
C SER A 94 -5.68 -5.46 7.21
N HIS A 95 -5.49 -6.48 8.04
CA HIS A 95 -5.77 -7.86 7.65
C HIS A 95 -7.26 -8.11 7.41
N GLN A 96 -8.14 -7.45 8.17
CA GLN A 96 -9.58 -7.56 7.99
C GLN A 96 -10.01 -6.86 6.69
N GLU A 97 -9.58 -5.63 6.47
CA GLU A 97 -9.87 -4.87 5.25
C GLU A 97 -9.35 -5.57 4.00
N MET A 98 -8.13 -6.11 4.02
CA MET A 98 -7.60 -6.86 2.87
C MET A 98 -8.43 -8.11 2.54
N LYS A 99 -8.98 -8.80 3.55
CA LYS A 99 -9.91 -9.91 3.32
C LYS A 99 -11.22 -9.42 2.75
N GLU A 100 -11.72 -8.29 3.23
CA GLU A 100 -12.96 -7.68 2.73
C GLU A 100 -12.80 -7.23 1.28
N LEU A 101 -11.72 -6.54 0.93
CA LEU A 101 -11.40 -6.15 -0.44
C LEU A 101 -11.34 -7.37 -1.36
N GLN A 102 -10.62 -8.42 -0.96
CA GLN A 102 -10.53 -9.68 -1.73
C GLN A 102 -11.87 -10.42 -1.86
N ALA A 103 -12.81 -10.19 -0.94
CA ALA A 103 -14.14 -10.79 -0.99
C ALA A 103 -15.13 -9.98 -1.85
N HIS A 104 -14.98 -8.66 -1.91
CA HIS A 104 -15.92 -7.76 -2.58
C HIS A 104 -15.48 -7.38 -3.99
N PHE A 105 -14.18 -7.35 -4.27
CA PHE A 105 -13.65 -6.95 -5.56
C PHE A 105 -13.09 -8.15 -6.33
N ASP A 106 -13.43 -8.18 -7.61
CA ASP A 106 -12.70 -8.94 -8.61
C ASP A 106 -11.61 -8.01 -9.16
N PHE A 107 -10.37 -8.17 -8.68
CA PHE A 107 -9.27 -7.29 -9.09
C PHE A 107 -8.96 -7.39 -10.58
N ASP A 108 -9.11 -8.57 -11.18
CA ASP A 108 -8.88 -8.77 -12.61
C ASP A 108 -9.90 -7.97 -13.41
N LYS A 109 -11.18 -8.07 -13.05
CA LYS A 109 -12.25 -7.28 -13.65
C LYS A 109 -12.00 -5.78 -13.43
N THR A 110 -11.63 -5.40 -12.21
CA THR A 110 -11.36 -4.00 -11.83
C THR A 110 -10.28 -3.39 -12.72
N LEU A 111 -9.15 -4.07 -12.90
CA LEU A 111 -8.06 -3.57 -13.75
C LEU A 111 -8.46 -3.52 -15.24
N ARG A 112 -9.26 -4.47 -15.73
CA ARG A 112 -9.80 -4.46 -17.10
C ARG A 112 -10.74 -3.30 -17.36
N GLU A 113 -11.57 -2.95 -16.38
CA GLU A 113 -12.49 -1.82 -16.47
C GLU A 113 -11.77 -0.47 -16.32
N ALA A 114 -10.79 -0.38 -15.43
CA ALA A 114 -10.02 0.83 -15.17
C ALA A 114 -9.00 1.16 -16.27
N PHE A 115 -8.32 0.14 -16.82
CA PHE A 115 -7.18 0.32 -17.74
C PHE A 115 -7.28 -0.48 -19.05
N PRO A 116 -8.44 -0.50 -19.74
CA PRO A 116 -8.67 -1.40 -20.88
C PRO A 116 -7.65 -1.21 -22.02
N SER A 117 -7.24 0.03 -22.28
CA SER A 117 -6.27 0.36 -23.34
C SER A 117 -4.84 -0.11 -23.05
N HIS A 118 -4.52 -0.46 -21.81
CA HIS A 118 -3.18 -0.88 -21.38
C HIS A 118 -3.14 -2.38 -21.07
N ILE A 119 -4.15 -2.89 -20.36
CA ILE A 119 -4.15 -4.28 -19.91
C ILE A 119 -4.47 -5.27 -21.04
N GLU A 120 -5.39 -4.96 -21.95
CA GLU A 120 -5.73 -5.89 -23.04
C GLU A 120 -4.55 -6.13 -24.00
N PRO A 121 -3.79 -5.11 -24.46
CA PRO A 121 -2.58 -5.33 -25.23
C PRO A 121 -1.51 -6.12 -24.47
N TYR A 122 -1.33 -5.84 -23.18
CA TYR A 122 -0.37 -6.56 -22.33
C TYR A 122 -0.71 -8.05 -22.26
N LEU A 123 -1.96 -8.40 -22.02
CA LEU A 123 -2.42 -9.79 -21.97
C LEU A 123 -2.32 -10.46 -23.35
N ALA A 124 -2.68 -9.75 -24.43
CA ALA A 124 -2.55 -10.27 -25.80
C ALA A 124 -1.08 -10.55 -26.19
N SER A 125 -0.12 -9.87 -25.56
CA SER A 125 1.32 -10.11 -25.74
C SER A 125 1.87 -11.29 -24.93
N GLY A 126 1.01 -11.98 -24.16
CA GLY A 126 1.39 -13.10 -23.28
C GLY A 126 1.65 -12.69 -21.82
N GLY A 127 1.40 -11.42 -21.48
CA GLY A 127 1.36 -10.97 -20.08
C GLY A 127 0.26 -11.66 -19.30
N LYS A 128 0.37 -11.64 -17.97
CA LYS A 128 -0.61 -12.27 -17.07
C LYS A 128 -1.20 -11.26 -16.11
N ILE A 129 -2.50 -11.36 -15.85
CA ILE A 129 -3.20 -10.35 -15.03
C ILE A 129 -2.65 -10.32 -13.60
N GLU A 130 -2.31 -11.49 -13.04
CA GLU A 130 -1.67 -11.58 -11.73
C GLU A 130 -0.30 -10.89 -11.68
N ASP A 131 0.38 -10.79 -12.83
CA ASP A 131 1.64 -10.10 -13.00
C ASP A 131 1.47 -8.58 -13.24
N ALA A 132 0.24 -8.11 -13.44
CA ALA A 132 -0.13 -6.70 -13.54
C ALA A 132 -0.78 -6.14 -12.26
N THR A 133 -1.31 -7.02 -11.39
CA THR A 133 -2.03 -6.62 -10.17
C THR A 133 -1.08 -6.42 -8.99
N TRP A 134 -1.04 -5.19 -8.49
CA TRP A 134 -0.22 -4.76 -7.36
C TRP A 134 -1.07 -3.97 -6.37
N PHE A 135 -0.54 -3.79 -5.17
CA PHE A 135 -1.13 -2.95 -4.14
C PHE A 135 -0.01 -2.14 -3.50
N VAL A 136 -0.11 -0.81 -3.58
CA VAL A 136 0.80 0.08 -2.86
C VAL A 136 0.47 -0.01 -1.37
N TRP A 137 1.47 0.01 -0.49
CA TRP A 137 1.22 -0.05 0.95
C TRP A 137 2.10 0.95 1.67
N TYR A 138 1.45 1.84 2.40
CA TYR A 138 2.09 2.94 3.10
C TYR A 138 2.25 2.64 4.58
N VAL A 139 3.33 3.17 5.16
CA VAL A 139 3.65 3.00 6.57
C VAL A 139 3.96 4.34 7.22
N MET A 140 3.81 4.40 8.54
CA MET A 140 4.11 5.60 9.32
C MET A 140 4.87 5.25 10.59
N ASP A 141 5.79 6.12 11.00
CA ASP A 141 6.44 6.05 12.29
C ASP A 141 5.74 6.97 13.30
N GLU A 142 6.15 6.89 14.57
CA GLU A 142 5.51 7.66 15.64
C GLU A 142 5.64 9.18 15.45
N ALA A 143 6.74 9.63 14.84
CA ALA A 143 6.98 11.05 14.57
C ALA A 143 6.06 11.57 13.46
N GLY A 144 5.98 10.86 12.33
CA GLY A 144 5.12 11.21 11.21
C GLY A 144 3.64 11.20 11.59
N ASP A 145 3.23 10.26 12.46
CA ASP A 145 1.86 10.24 12.96
C ASP A 145 1.57 11.45 13.86
N ALA A 146 2.47 11.80 14.77
CA ALA A 146 2.30 12.98 15.61
C ALA A 146 2.18 14.27 14.78
N GLU A 147 2.96 14.41 13.71
CA GLU A 147 2.86 15.53 12.76
C GLU A 147 1.52 15.54 12.02
N HIS A 148 1.08 14.38 11.54
CA HIS A 148 -0.21 14.24 10.87
C HIS A 148 -1.37 14.62 11.80
N GLN A 149 -1.39 14.11 13.04
CA GLN A 149 -2.43 14.44 14.02
C GLN A 149 -2.43 15.93 14.36
N ALA A 150 -1.26 16.57 14.48
CA ALA A 150 -1.18 18.01 14.70
C ALA A 150 -1.83 18.80 13.56
N SER A 151 -1.59 18.40 12.30
CA SER A 151 -2.17 19.06 11.12
C SER A 151 -3.71 19.00 11.07
N LEU A 152 -4.31 17.93 11.60
CA LEU A 152 -5.78 17.78 11.66
C LEU A 152 -6.44 18.68 12.72
N THR A 153 -5.66 19.19 13.68
CA THR A 153 -6.19 20.06 14.76
C THR A 153 -6.08 21.55 14.46
N GLU A 154 -5.40 21.92 13.36
CA GLU A 154 -5.21 23.32 12.94
C GLU A 154 -6.28 23.82 11.95
N GLU A 155 -7.22 22.96 11.52
CA GLU A 155 -8.41 23.30 10.72
C GLU A 155 -9.67 23.57 11.58
#